data_AF-A0AAP0WC57-F1
#
_entry.id   AF-A0AAP0WC57-F1
#
_cell.length_a   1.000
_cell.length_b   1.000
_cell.length_c   1.000
_cell.angle_alpha   90.00
_cell.angle_beta   90.00
_cell.angle_gamma   90.00
#
_symmetry.space_group_name_H-M   'P 1'
#
loop_
_entity.id
_entity.type
_entity.pdbx_description
1 polymer ?
#
loop_
_entity_poly.entity_id
_entity_poly.type
_entity_poly.pdbx_seq_one_letter_code
_entity_poly.pdbx_strand_id
1 'polypeptide(L)'
;MTNQHSIKPQLVMFTGGRDSTLAACYLMLQGIPVHLWSGNSGCSLHRGILSHRVEELKNRFGDLVVGHTIADISGAFRSIAIEHLETDILKYRKNLVLLGEKLAIHAHLVDFCHRNDINTINDGITHYQMEFPEQRQVAKTFLMEMMAQYDINYQSPIYEFAQSADDVKYRLLQLGISTKSLEGISIFADSFSTPNDEVILAYLRDKAPLAQNIVRFLSGETLMTPVLKTSAAA
;
A
#
# COMPACT_ATOMS: atom_id res chain seq x y z
N MET A 1 11.92 -35.43 -12.21
CA MET A 1 11.10 -34.57 -11.33
C MET A 1 11.60 -33.14 -11.52
N THR A 2 10.90 -32.37 -12.34
CA THR A 2 11.27 -30.99 -12.69
C THR A 2 11.03 -30.07 -11.50
N ASN A 3 12.11 -29.47 -10.97
CA ASN A 3 12.01 -28.29 -10.11
C ASN A 3 11.34 -27.16 -10.93
N GLN A 4 10.01 -27.06 -10.86
CA GLN A 4 9.34 -25.82 -11.22
C GLN A 4 9.74 -24.80 -10.17
N HIS A 5 10.54 -23.81 -10.56
CA HIS A 5 10.67 -22.58 -9.79
C HIS A 5 9.25 -21.98 -9.68
N SER A 6 8.58 -22.24 -8.56
CA SER A 6 7.31 -21.62 -8.24
C SER A 6 7.51 -20.11 -8.26
N ILE A 7 6.74 -19.41 -9.09
CA ILE A 7 6.77 -17.95 -9.16
C ILE A 7 6.46 -17.44 -7.75
N LYS A 8 7.40 -16.68 -7.16
CA LYS A 8 7.19 -16.15 -5.81
C LYS A 8 5.93 -15.27 -5.78
N PRO A 9 5.09 -15.39 -4.73
CA PRO A 9 3.94 -14.51 -4.58
C PRO A 9 4.36 -13.04 -4.53
N GLN A 10 3.54 -12.18 -5.14
CA GLN A 10 3.67 -10.74 -5.02
C GLN A 10 2.54 -10.18 -4.17
N LEU A 11 2.80 -9.09 -3.45
CA LEU A 11 1.77 -8.43 -2.65
C LEU A 11 1.01 -7.42 -3.51
N VAL A 12 -0.30 -7.34 -3.33
CA VAL A 12 -1.13 -6.24 -3.85
C VAL A 12 -1.71 -5.44 -2.69
N MET A 13 -1.44 -4.14 -2.69
CA MET A 13 -2.11 -3.17 -1.84
C MET A 13 -3.58 -3.09 -2.25
N PHE A 14 -4.44 -3.76 -1.48
CA PHE A 14 -5.78 -4.11 -1.89
C PHE A 14 -6.84 -3.35 -1.08
N THR A 15 -7.64 -2.54 -1.76
CA THR A 15 -8.74 -1.78 -1.15
C THR A 15 -10.12 -2.40 -1.41
N GLY A 16 -10.23 -3.30 -2.40
CA GLY A 16 -11.53 -3.76 -2.94
C GLY A 16 -12.10 -2.84 -4.01
N GLY A 17 -11.41 -1.73 -4.29
CA GLY A 17 -11.72 -0.82 -5.37
C GLY A 17 -11.41 -1.44 -6.73
N ARG A 18 -11.94 -0.81 -7.78
CA ARG A 18 -11.76 -1.30 -9.16
C ARG A 18 -10.28 -1.39 -9.55
N ASP A 19 -9.49 -0.42 -9.13
CA ASP A 19 -8.13 -0.23 -9.62
C ASP A 19 -7.18 -1.23 -8.94
N SER A 20 -7.27 -1.37 -7.61
CA SER A 20 -6.54 -2.42 -6.88
C SER A 20 -6.98 -3.83 -7.27
N THR A 21 -8.25 -4.02 -7.63
CA THR A 21 -8.76 -5.29 -8.21
C THR A 21 -8.13 -5.56 -9.58
N LEU A 22 -8.08 -4.58 -10.47
CA LEU A 22 -7.49 -4.75 -11.80
C LEU A 22 -5.99 -5.02 -11.70
N ALA A 23 -5.28 -4.37 -10.78
CA ALA A 23 -3.87 -4.67 -10.52
C ALA A 23 -3.64 -6.13 -10.12
N ALA A 24 -4.45 -6.65 -9.19
CA ALA A 24 -4.39 -8.07 -8.81
C ALA A 24 -4.70 -9.01 -9.99
N CYS A 25 -5.78 -8.74 -10.72
CA CYS A 25 -6.14 -9.49 -11.92
C CYS A 25 -5.03 -9.51 -12.97
N TYR A 26 -4.39 -8.37 -13.20
CA TYR A 26 -3.34 -8.23 -14.22
C TYR A 26 -2.14 -9.12 -13.91
N LEU A 27 -1.72 -9.20 -12.65
CA LEU A 27 -0.65 -10.12 -12.21
C LEU A 27 -1.08 -11.57 -12.35
N MET A 28 -2.29 -11.93 -11.92
CA MET A 28 -2.78 -13.31 -11.98
C MET A 28 -3.01 -13.80 -13.42
N LEU A 29 -3.34 -12.91 -14.37
CA LEU A 29 -3.36 -13.24 -15.80
C LEU A 29 -1.99 -13.66 -16.35
N GLN A 30 -0.91 -13.26 -15.69
CA GLN A 30 0.47 -13.66 -16.02
C GLN A 30 0.92 -14.90 -15.24
N GLY A 31 0.01 -15.53 -14.49
CA GLY A 31 0.33 -16.69 -13.64
C GLY A 31 1.09 -16.34 -12.37
N ILE A 32 1.15 -15.06 -11.97
CA ILE A 32 1.81 -14.61 -10.74
C ILE A 32 0.84 -14.80 -9.57
N PRO A 33 1.21 -15.58 -8.53
CA PRO A 33 0.41 -15.67 -7.31
C PRO A 33 0.41 -14.34 -6.56
N VAL A 34 -0.73 -13.96 -6.00
CA VAL A 34 -0.95 -12.68 -5.33
C VAL A 34 -1.38 -12.89 -3.89
N HIS A 35 -0.73 -12.17 -2.98
CA HIS A 35 -1.22 -11.94 -1.62
C HIS A 35 -1.91 -10.58 -1.55
N LEU A 36 -3.19 -10.56 -1.22
CA LEU A 36 -3.96 -9.32 -1.05
C LEU A 36 -3.70 -8.76 0.35
N TRP A 37 -3.38 -7.47 0.46
CA TRP A 37 -3.11 -6.84 1.75
C TRP A 37 -3.87 -5.53 1.91
N SER A 38 -4.61 -5.39 2.99
CA SER A 38 -5.43 -4.22 3.29
C SER A 38 -5.03 -3.62 4.65
N GLY A 39 -4.71 -2.33 4.68
CA GLY A 39 -4.46 -1.59 5.92
C GLY A 39 -5.77 -1.06 6.50
N ASN A 40 -6.02 -1.29 7.79
CA ASN A 40 -7.14 -0.74 8.53
C ASN A 40 -6.66 0.34 9.50
N SER A 41 -6.86 1.60 9.12
CA SER A 41 -6.57 2.79 9.95
C SER A 41 -7.65 3.09 10.98
N GLY A 42 -8.82 2.44 10.89
CA GLY A 42 -10.02 2.79 11.64
C GLY A 42 -10.85 3.93 11.03
N CYS A 43 -10.37 4.57 9.96
CA CYS A 43 -11.02 5.74 9.36
C CYS A 43 -11.89 5.45 8.13
N SER A 44 -12.04 4.18 7.74
CA SER A 44 -12.76 3.81 6.54
C SER A 44 -14.05 3.06 6.87
N LEU A 45 -15.16 3.61 6.37
CA LEU A 45 -16.53 3.17 6.60
C LEU A 45 -16.89 2.01 5.65
N HIS A 46 -17.83 1.15 6.08
CA HIS A 46 -18.45 0.10 5.24
C HIS A 46 -17.51 -0.98 4.66
N ARG A 47 -16.39 -1.30 5.32
CA ARG A 47 -15.42 -2.31 4.85
C ARG A 47 -15.93 -3.76 4.77
N GLY A 48 -17.10 -4.06 5.34
CA GLY A 48 -17.63 -5.43 5.43
C GLY A 48 -17.85 -6.13 4.08
N ILE A 49 -17.93 -5.38 2.97
CA ILE A 49 -18.17 -5.91 1.63
C ILE A 49 -16.88 -6.30 0.87
N LEU A 50 -15.70 -5.99 1.42
CA LEU A 50 -14.41 -6.32 0.81
C LEU A 50 -14.23 -7.84 0.60
N SER A 51 -14.75 -8.65 1.53
CA SER A 51 -14.66 -10.11 1.47
C SER A 51 -15.31 -10.69 0.21
N HIS A 52 -16.41 -10.10 -0.27
CA HIS A 52 -17.06 -10.53 -1.50
C HIS A 52 -16.15 -10.33 -2.72
N ARG A 53 -15.36 -9.26 -2.75
CA ARG A 53 -14.37 -9.05 -3.81
C ARG A 53 -13.29 -10.12 -3.78
N VAL A 54 -12.79 -10.47 -2.59
CA VAL A 54 -11.77 -11.50 -2.42
C VAL A 54 -12.30 -12.87 -2.86
N GLU A 55 -13.53 -13.20 -2.49
CA GLU A 55 -14.20 -14.43 -2.93
C GLU A 55 -14.37 -14.47 -4.45
N GLU A 56 -14.77 -13.36 -5.06
CA GLU A 56 -14.87 -13.24 -6.52
C GLU A 56 -13.52 -13.49 -7.22
N LEU A 57 -12.42 -12.93 -6.70
CA LEU A 57 -11.07 -13.19 -7.22
C LEU A 57 -10.67 -14.66 -7.05
N LYS A 58 -10.96 -15.26 -5.89
CA LYS A 58 -10.69 -16.69 -5.64
C LYS A 58 -11.48 -17.59 -6.59
N ASN A 59 -12.75 -17.29 -6.83
CA ASN A 59 -13.59 -18.04 -7.76
C ASN A 59 -13.05 -17.95 -9.20
N ARG A 60 -12.46 -16.81 -9.59
CA ARG A 60 -11.93 -16.60 -10.94
C ARG A 60 -10.53 -17.17 -11.17
N PHE A 61 -9.64 -17.05 -10.19
CA PHE A 61 -8.21 -17.31 -10.33
C PHE A 61 -7.68 -18.46 -9.45
N GLY A 62 -8.53 -19.03 -8.58
CA GLY A 62 -8.19 -20.19 -7.75
C GLY A 62 -6.98 -19.95 -6.86
N ASP A 63 -6.02 -20.87 -6.92
CA ASP A 63 -4.82 -20.90 -6.06
C ASP A 63 -3.84 -19.74 -6.32
N LEU A 64 -4.06 -18.94 -7.37
CA LEU A 64 -3.30 -17.71 -7.57
C LEU A 64 -3.62 -16.64 -6.51
N VAL A 65 -4.77 -16.72 -5.82
CA VAL A 65 -5.04 -15.87 -4.66
C VAL A 65 -4.53 -16.58 -3.39
N VAL A 66 -3.28 -16.30 -3.03
CA VAL A 66 -2.56 -16.96 -1.93
C VAL A 66 -3.19 -16.66 -0.58
N GLY A 67 -3.69 -15.43 -0.41
CA GLY A 67 -4.26 -15.00 0.87
C GLY A 67 -4.82 -13.59 0.81
N HIS A 68 -5.53 -13.22 1.87
CA HIS A 68 -5.92 -11.85 2.15
C HIS A 68 -5.65 -11.52 3.61
N THR A 69 -4.83 -10.49 3.85
CA THR A 69 -4.53 -9.98 5.19
C THR A 69 -5.16 -8.62 5.37
N ILE A 70 -5.88 -8.43 6.48
CA ILE A 70 -6.30 -7.11 6.95
C ILE A 70 -5.46 -6.80 8.18
N ALA A 71 -4.56 -5.84 8.07
CA ALA A 71 -3.67 -5.42 9.16
C ALA A 71 -4.22 -4.17 9.86
N ASP A 72 -4.19 -4.16 11.18
CA ASP A 72 -4.40 -2.92 11.95
C ASP A 72 -3.16 -2.03 11.82
N ILE A 73 -3.36 -0.81 11.30
CA ILE A 73 -2.33 0.21 11.15
C ILE A 73 -2.64 1.47 11.95
N SER A 74 -3.67 1.44 12.81
CA SER A 74 -4.21 2.62 13.50
C SER A 74 -3.15 3.36 14.32
N GLY A 75 -2.22 2.66 14.97
CA GLY A 75 -1.11 3.26 15.71
C GLY A 75 -0.12 4.01 14.83
N ALA A 76 0.29 3.41 13.71
CA ALA A 76 1.17 4.03 12.72
C ALA A 76 0.49 5.23 12.05
N PHE A 77 -0.77 5.06 11.65
CA PHE A 77 -1.59 6.11 11.08
C PHE A 77 -1.75 7.30 12.03
N ARG A 78 -2.07 7.05 13.32
CA ARG A 78 -2.17 8.11 14.33
C ARG A 78 -0.86 8.91 14.40
N SER A 79 0.26 8.22 14.54
CA SER A 79 1.57 8.83 14.74
C SER A 79 2.03 9.66 13.54
N ILE A 80 1.77 9.18 12.32
CA ILE A 80 2.18 9.87 11.09
C ILE A 80 1.23 11.00 10.72
N ALA A 81 -0.07 10.74 10.71
CA ALA A 81 -1.06 11.59 10.02
C ALA A 81 -1.96 12.40 10.95
N ILE A 82 -2.18 11.96 12.20
CA ILE A 82 -3.21 12.55 13.08
C ILE A 82 -2.63 13.34 14.24
N GLU A 83 -1.57 12.84 14.89
CA GLU A 83 -1.04 13.41 16.14
C GLU A 83 -0.65 14.89 16.04
N HIS A 84 -0.19 15.33 14.86
CA HIS A 84 0.20 16.71 14.59
C HIS A 84 -0.62 17.37 13.48
N LEU A 85 -1.86 16.89 13.27
CA LEU A 85 -2.71 17.31 12.16
C LEU A 85 -2.91 18.83 12.07
N GLU A 86 -3.15 19.51 13.19
CA GLU A 86 -3.32 20.96 13.21
C GLU A 86 -2.06 21.69 12.72
N THR A 87 -0.89 21.29 13.21
CA THR A 87 0.39 21.86 12.79
C THR A 87 0.67 21.59 11.32
N ASP A 88 0.36 20.38 10.85
CA ASP A 88 0.50 20.01 9.44
C ASP A 88 -0.41 20.87 8.55
N ILE A 89 -1.68 21.05 8.93
CA ILE A 89 -2.63 21.90 8.20
C ILE A 89 -2.14 23.35 8.15
N LEU A 90 -1.65 23.91 9.26
CA LEU A 90 -1.13 25.27 9.29
C LEU A 90 0.13 25.44 8.43
N LYS A 91 1.01 24.43 8.43
CA LYS A 91 2.28 24.45 7.69
C LYS A 91 2.07 24.27 6.19
N TYR A 92 1.36 23.22 5.78
CA TYR A 92 1.20 22.85 4.37
C TYR A 92 -0.03 23.48 3.71
N ARG A 93 -0.95 24.04 4.50
CA ARG A 93 -2.22 24.64 4.05
C ARG A 93 -3.07 23.68 3.22
N LYS A 94 -2.96 22.38 3.51
CA LYS A 94 -3.59 21.27 2.81
C LYS A 94 -3.90 20.16 3.81
N ASN A 95 -4.95 19.41 3.56
CA ASN A 95 -5.23 18.18 4.28
C ASN A 95 -4.50 17.03 3.56
N LEU A 96 -3.48 16.46 4.23
CA LEU A 96 -2.61 15.41 3.68
C LEU A 96 -2.75 14.09 4.44
N VAL A 97 -3.85 13.90 5.16
CA VAL A 97 -4.07 12.72 6.02
C VAL A 97 -3.99 11.42 5.24
N LEU A 98 -4.58 11.34 4.03
CA LEU A 98 -4.54 10.12 3.20
C LEU A 98 -3.12 9.82 2.67
N LEU A 99 -2.32 10.86 2.42
CA LEU A 99 -0.91 10.70 2.08
C LEU A 99 -0.11 10.14 3.27
N GLY A 100 -0.42 10.59 4.49
CA GLY A 100 0.12 10.03 5.72
C GLY A 100 -0.33 8.59 5.98
N GLU A 101 -1.59 8.25 5.66
CA GLU A 101 -2.09 6.86 5.69
C GLU A 101 -1.34 5.96 4.71
N LYS A 102 -1.11 6.42 3.47
CA LYS A 102 -0.30 5.69 2.48
C LYS A 102 1.10 5.41 3.02
N LEU A 103 1.73 6.37 3.68
CA LEU A 103 3.04 6.18 4.30
C LEU A 103 3.00 5.17 5.48
N ALA A 104 1.97 5.23 6.33
CA ALA A 104 1.76 4.28 7.42
C ALA A 104 1.57 2.84 6.90
N ILE A 105 0.82 2.67 5.80
CA ILE A 105 0.67 1.38 5.13
C ILE A 105 2.04 0.84 4.70
N HIS A 106 2.86 1.65 4.03
CA HIS A 106 4.16 1.20 3.56
C HIS A 106 5.08 0.77 4.70
N ALA A 107 5.04 1.45 5.84
CA ALA A 107 5.80 1.06 7.03
C ALA A 107 5.42 -0.35 7.52
N HIS A 108 4.13 -0.70 7.53
CA HIS A 108 3.68 -2.05 7.89
C HIS A 108 3.97 -3.09 6.81
N LEU A 109 3.96 -2.70 5.54
CA LEU A 109 4.25 -3.60 4.43
C LEU A 109 5.69 -4.11 4.47
N VAL A 110 6.66 -3.32 4.97
CA VAL A 110 8.05 -3.79 5.13
C VAL A 110 8.11 -5.04 6.03
N ASP A 111 7.57 -4.95 7.25
CA ASP A 111 7.54 -6.08 8.19
C ASP A 111 6.78 -7.28 7.60
N PHE A 112 5.61 -7.03 7.01
CA PHE A 112 4.81 -8.10 6.40
C PHE A 112 5.59 -8.80 5.28
N CYS A 113 6.20 -8.04 4.38
CA CYS A 113 6.95 -8.57 3.23
C CYS A 113 8.14 -9.42 3.69
N HIS A 114 8.93 -8.93 4.65
CA HIS A 114 10.06 -9.67 5.20
C HIS A 114 9.66 -10.98 5.88
N ARG A 115 8.57 -10.98 6.67
CA ARG A 115 8.07 -12.20 7.33
C ARG A 115 7.53 -13.26 6.36
N ASN A 116 7.15 -12.85 5.16
CA ASN A 116 6.52 -13.73 4.16
C ASN A 116 7.41 -13.97 2.93
N ASP A 117 8.68 -13.55 2.94
CA ASP A 117 9.61 -13.66 1.79
C ASP A 117 9.02 -13.07 0.49
N ILE A 118 8.29 -11.96 0.61
CA ILE A 118 7.76 -11.18 -0.51
C ILE A 118 8.68 -9.99 -0.71
N ASN A 119 9.14 -9.78 -1.95
CA ASN A 119 10.03 -8.68 -2.31
C ASN A 119 9.44 -7.74 -3.36
N THR A 120 8.20 -7.97 -3.80
CA THR A 120 7.52 -7.12 -4.77
C THR A 120 6.13 -6.74 -4.27
N ILE A 121 5.88 -5.43 -4.20
CA ILE A 121 4.60 -4.83 -3.83
C ILE A 121 4.03 -4.16 -5.08
N ASN A 122 2.74 -4.38 -5.31
CA ASN A 122 1.98 -3.77 -6.38
C ASN A 122 0.83 -2.97 -5.80
N ASP A 123 0.45 -1.87 -6.45
CA ASP A 123 -0.78 -1.17 -6.12
C ASP A 123 -1.65 -0.84 -7.33
N GLY A 124 -2.81 -0.26 -7.03
CA GLY A 124 -3.77 0.20 -8.02
C GLY A 124 -3.68 1.68 -8.34
N ILE A 125 -2.53 2.36 -8.17
CA ILE A 125 -2.42 3.77 -8.56
C ILE A 125 -2.60 3.88 -10.07
N THR A 126 -3.39 4.86 -10.51
CA THR A 126 -3.66 5.14 -11.92
C THR A 126 -3.32 6.59 -12.28
N HIS A 127 -2.92 6.84 -13.53
CA HIS A 127 -2.58 8.19 -13.96
C HIS A 127 -3.80 9.14 -13.99
N TYR A 128 -4.99 8.62 -14.28
CA TYR A 128 -6.21 9.44 -14.37
C TYR A 128 -6.73 9.95 -13.01
N GLN A 129 -6.11 9.53 -11.90
CA GLN A 129 -6.42 9.95 -10.53
C GLN A 129 -5.34 10.89 -9.95
N MET A 130 -4.66 11.66 -10.82
CA MET A 130 -3.58 12.57 -10.43
C MET A 130 -4.01 13.77 -9.58
N GLU A 131 -5.29 13.95 -9.30
CA GLU A 131 -5.82 14.91 -8.33
C GLU A 131 -5.57 14.46 -6.88
N PHE A 132 -5.41 13.15 -6.65
CA PHE A 132 -5.14 12.56 -5.35
C PHE A 132 -3.62 12.58 -5.06
N PRO A 133 -3.18 13.19 -3.94
CA PRO A 133 -1.76 13.40 -3.67
C PRO A 133 -0.95 12.10 -3.61
N GLU A 134 -1.52 11.04 -3.05
CA GLU A 134 -0.92 9.71 -2.94
C GLU A 134 -0.75 8.97 -4.28
N GLN A 135 -1.40 9.47 -5.34
CA GLN A 135 -1.32 8.91 -6.70
C GLN A 135 -0.36 9.66 -7.62
N ARG A 136 0.16 10.80 -7.17
CA ARG A 136 1.08 11.64 -7.95
C ARG A 136 2.41 10.92 -8.17
N GLN A 137 3.04 11.20 -9.31
CA GLN A 137 4.36 10.65 -9.64
C GLN A 137 5.42 10.99 -8.57
N VAL A 138 5.35 12.17 -7.94
CA VAL A 138 6.27 12.56 -6.85
C VAL A 138 6.11 11.67 -5.60
N ALA A 139 4.87 11.33 -5.22
CA ALA A 139 4.61 10.44 -4.09
C ALA A 139 5.01 9.00 -4.42
N LYS A 140 4.66 8.52 -5.62
CA LYS A 140 5.06 7.21 -6.12
C LYS A 140 6.58 7.04 -6.11
N THR A 141 7.32 8.00 -6.67
CA THR A 141 8.79 7.96 -6.73
C THR A 141 9.40 7.92 -5.34
N PHE A 142 8.92 8.78 -4.43
CA PHE A 142 9.35 8.77 -3.03
C PHE A 142 9.13 7.41 -2.34
N LEU A 143 7.94 6.81 -2.53
CA LEU A 143 7.61 5.52 -1.93
C LEU A 143 8.44 4.39 -2.55
N MET A 144 8.73 4.43 -3.85
CA MET A 144 9.63 3.48 -4.51
C MET A 144 11.04 3.53 -3.90
N GLU A 145 11.60 4.74 -3.74
CA GLU A 145 12.91 4.95 -3.11
C GLU A 145 12.92 4.51 -1.64
N MET A 146 11.82 4.71 -0.92
CA MET A 146 11.69 4.26 0.46
C MET A 146 11.67 2.73 0.56
N MET A 147 10.87 2.04 -0.26
CA MET A 147 10.76 0.59 -0.23
C MET A 147 12.05 -0.10 -0.69
N ALA A 148 12.78 0.50 -1.65
CA ALA A 148 14.05 -0.01 -2.13
C ALA A 148 15.12 -0.10 -1.03
N GLN A 149 15.04 0.73 0.03
CA GLN A 149 15.94 0.65 1.18
C GLN A 149 15.79 -0.64 2.00
N TYR A 150 14.69 -1.38 1.78
CA TYR A 150 14.36 -2.63 2.46
C TYR A 150 14.36 -3.84 1.51
N ASP A 151 15.03 -3.72 0.36
CA ASP A 151 15.06 -4.72 -0.70
C ASP A 151 13.68 -5.10 -1.27
N ILE A 152 12.74 -4.15 -1.21
CA ILE A 152 11.38 -4.32 -1.73
C ILE A 152 11.18 -3.46 -2.99
N ASN A 153 10.84 -4.12 -4.08
CA ASN A 153 10.47 -3.51 -5.35
C ASN A 153 8.98 -3.09 -5.31
N TYR A 154 8.71 -1.79 -5.38
CA TYR A 154 7.35 -1.24 -5.38
C TYR A 154 6.93 -0.80 -6.79
N GLN A 155 5.77 -1.28 -7.24
CA GLN A 155 5.29 -1.14 -8.61
C GLN A 155 3.82 -0.69 -8.64
N SER A 156 3.46 0.01 -9.71
CA SER A 156 2.08 0.36 -10.05
C SER A 156 1.76 -0.22 -11.41
N PRO A 157 1.44 -1.53 -11.51
CA PRO A 157 1.40 -2.27 -12.78
C PRO A 157 0.39 -1.73 -13.78
N ILE A 158 -0.65 -1.04 -13.31
CA ILE A 158 -1.73 -0.51 -14.16
C ILE A 158 -1.58 0.99 -14.49
N TYR A 159 -0.56 1.66 -13.95
CA TYR A 159 -0.42 3.11 -13.98
C TYR A 159 -0.45 3.69 -15.41
N GLU A 160 0.26 3.06 -16.34
CA GLU A 160 0.42 3.55 -17.72
C GLU A 160 -0.73 3.15 -18.64
N PHE A 161 -1.40 2.03 -18.40
CA PHE A 161 -2.40 1.49 -19.33
C PHE A 161 -3.85 1.68 -18.89
N ALA A 162 -4.12 1.87 -17.60
CA ALA A 162 -5.44 2.22 -17.12
C ALA A 162 -5.68 3.71 -17.40
N GLN A 163 -6.42 4.01 -18.47
CA GLN A 163 -6.56 5.38 -18.96
C GLN A 163 -7.76 6.13 -18.36
N SER A 164 -8.75 5.40 -17.84
CA SER A 164 -9.93 6.00 -17.21
C SER A 164 -10.65 5.01 -16.30
N ALA A 165 -11.54 5.52 -15.45
CA ALA A 165 -12.41 4.69 -14.64
C ALA A 165 -13.33 3.76 -15.46
N ASP A 166 -13.67 4.15 -16.69
CA ASP A 166 -14.43 3.31 -17.63
C ASP A 166 -13.56 2.22 -18.25
N ASP A 167 -12.31 2.52 -18.61
CA ASP A 167 -11.37 1.51 -19.10
C ASP A 167 -11.17 0.40 -18.06
N VAL A 168 -10.92 0.77 -16.80
CA VAL A 168 -10.81 -0.20 -15.70
C VAL A 168 -12.09 -1.03 -15.57
N LYS A 169 -13.25 -0.37 -15.59
CA LYS A 169 -14.55 -1.04 -15.51
C LYS A 169 -14.73 -2.09 -16.62
N TYR A 170 -14.44 -1.74 -17.87
CA TYR A 170 -14.62 -2.66 -18.99
C TYR A 170 -13.61 -3.81 -18.97
N ARG A 171 -12.37 -3.58 -18.54
CA ARG A 171 -11.39 -4.64 -18.33
C ARG A 171 -11.83 -5.63 -17.26
N LEU A 172 -12.38 -5.16 -16.14
CA LEU A 172 -12.95 -6.06 -15.12
C LEU A 172 -14.12 -6.89 -15.66
N LEU A 173 -15.02 -6.28 -16.47
CA LEU A 173 -16.11 -7.03 -17.12
C LEU A 173 -15.60 -8.13 -18.04
N GLN A 174 -14.56 -7.87 -18.83
CA GLN A 174 -13.94 -8.88 -19.70
C GLN A 174 -13.39 -10.07 -18.91
N LEU A 175 -13.01 -9.86 -17.65
CA LEU A 175 -12.53 -10.90 -16.75
C LEU A 175 -13.63 -11.64 -16.00
N GLY A 176 -14.90 -11.24 -16.17
CA GLY A 176 -16.03 -11.77 -15.42
C GLY A 176 -16.10 -11.26 -13.99
N ILE A 177 -15.46 -10.11 -13.71
CA ILE A 177 -15.34 -9.50 -12.39
C ILE A 177 -16.31 -8.31 -12.29
N SER A 178 -17.03 -8.23 -11.17
CA SER A 178 -18.04 -7.22 -10.89
C SER A 178 -17.43 -5.82 -10.90
N THR A 179 -18.20 -4.82 -11.32
CA THR A 179 -17.68 -3.46 -11.53
C THR A 179 -18.00 -2.48 -10.43
N LYS A 180 -18.82 -2.88 -9.44
CA LYS A 180 -19.09 -2.04 -8.28
C LYS A 180 -17.84 -1.92 -7.44
N SER A 181 -17.47 -0.71 -7.04
CA SER A 181 -16.42 -0.56 -6.04
C SER A 181 -16.92 -1.17 -4.73
N LEU A 182 -16.12 -2.06 -4.14
CA LEU A 182 -16.38 -2.70 -2.85
C LEU A 182 -15.35 -2.24 -1.81
N GLU A 183 -14.75 -1.07 -2.04
CA GLU A 183 -13.86 -0.43 -1.07
C GLU A 183 -14.63 0.38 -0.02
N GLY A 184 -14.04 0.48 1.16
CA GLY A 184 -14.56 1.37 2.19
C GLY A 184 -14.21 2.83 1.89
N ILE A 185 -15.08 3.74 2.25
CA ILE A 185 -14.88 5.19 2.06
C ILE A 185 -14.18 5.76 3.30
N SER A 186 -13.05 6.43 3.12
CA SER A 186 -12.39 7.14 4.22
C SER A 186 -13.19 8.36 4.66
N ILE A 187 -13.29 8.63 5.97
CA ILE A 187 -13.90 9.86 6.49
C ILE A 187 -13.13 11.13 6.08
N PHE A 188 -11.89 10.97 5.60
CA PHE A 188 -11.08 12.05 5.05
C PHE A 188 -11.13 12.12 3.52
N ALA A 189 -11.88 11.23 2.86
CA ALA A 189 -12.12 11.34 1.42
C ALA A 189 -12.76 12.70 1.11
N ASP A 190 -12.40 13.28 -0.04
CA ASP A 190 -12.94 14.55 -0.55
C ASP A 190 -12.77 15.78 0.39
N SER A 191 -11.95 15.66 1.44
CA SER A 191 -11.72 16.71 2.44
C SER A 191 -10.49 17.58 2.13
N PHE A 192 -9.98 17.52 0.91
CA PHE A 192 -8.74 18.16 0.48
C PHE A 192 -8.89 18.86 -0.87
N SER A 193 -8.13 19.94 -1.04
CA SER A 193 -7.86 20.51 -2.37
C SER A 193 -6.54 19.96 -2.88
N THR A 194 -6.39 19.82 -4.20
CA THR A 194 -5.18 19.27 -4.82
C THR A 194 -3.93 20.05 -4.37
N PRO A 195 -2.96 19.41 -3.69
CA PRO A 195 -1.66 20.01 -3.38
C PRO A 195 -0.74 19.99 -4.61
N ASN A 196 0.28 20.85 -4.62
CA ASN A 196 1.35 20.77 -5.62
C ASN A 196 2.41 19.74 -5.20
N ASP A 197 3.31 19.41 -6.12
CA ASP A 197 4.30 18.36 -5.88
C ASP A 197 5.32 18.75 -4.80
N GLU A 198 5.64 20.04 -4.65
CA GLU A 198 6.52 20.52 -3.59
C GLU A 198 5.94 20.28 -2.20
N VAL A 199 4.64 20.54 -2.00
CA VAL A 199 3.93 20.31 -0.73
C VAL A 199 3.87 18.82 -0.41
N ILE A 200 3.57 17.98 -1.41
CA ILE A 200 3.54 16.52 -1.25
C ILE A 200 4.91 16.01 -0.80
N LEU A 201 5.96 16.41 -1.51
CA LEU A 201 7.32 15.96 -1.21
C LEU A 201 7.81 16.47 0.15
N ALA A 202 7.51 17.71 0.51
CA ALA A 202 7.85 18.28 1.80
C ALA A 202 7.18 17.51 2.95
N TYR A 203 5.88 17.23 2.83
CA TYR A 203 5.16 16.43 3.81
C TYR A 203 5.74 15.02 3.95
N LEU A 204 5.99 14.33 2.84
CA LEU A 204 6.57 12.98 2.86
C LEU A 204 7.94 12.96 3.53
N ARG A 205 8.83 13.90 3.20
CA ARG A 205 10.15 14.02 3.82
C ARG A 205 10.06 14.29 5.32
N ASP A 206 9.15 15.15 5.73
CA ASP A 206 8.98 15.50 7.14
C ASP A 206 8.42 14.31 7.96
N LYS A 207 7.59 13.46 7.34
CA LYS A 207 7.00 12.28 8.00
C LYS A 207 7.83 10.99 7.86
N ALA A 208 8.76 10.92 6.92
CA ALA A 208 9.61 9.74 6.67
C ALA A 208 10.32 9.19 7.93
N PRO A 209 10.90 10.04 8.82
CA PRO A 209 11.57 9.54 10.02
C PRO A 209 10.65 8.77 10.96
N LEU A 210 9.36 9.15 11.02
CA LEU A 210 8.35 8.43 11.80
C LEU A 210 8.07 7.05 11.20
N ALA A 211 7.92 6.97 9.88
CA ALA A 211 7.71 5.71 9.17
C ALA A 211 8.91 4.76 9.38
N GLN A 212 10.14 5.25 9.24
CA GLN A 212 11.36 4.48 9.51
C GLN A 212 11.44 4.01 10.97
N ASN A 213 11.04 4.85 11.93
CA ASN A 213 10.96 4.44 13.33
C ASN A 213 9.97 3.29 13.54
N ILE A 214 8.78 3.38 12.91
CA ILE A 214 7.76 2.33 12.95
C ILE A 214 8.29 1.02 12.34
N VAL A 215 8.96 1.07 11.18
CA VAL A 215 9.57 -0.12 10.56
C VAL A 215 10.52 -0.80 11.54
N ARG A 216 11.48 -0.06 12.11
CA ARG A 216 12.45 -0.63 13.07
C ARG A 216 11.79 -1.25 14.29
N PHE A 217 10.72 -0.62 14.78
CA PHE A 217 9.93 -1.16 15.90
C PHE A 217 9.24 -2.48 15.52
N LEU A 218 8.55 -2.52 14.37
CA LEU A 218 7.84 -3.72 13.90
C LEU A 218 8.79 -4.88 13.59
N SER A 219 9.96 -4.57 13.03
CA SER A 219 11.04 -5.54 12.75
C SER A 219 11.77 -6.02 14.02
N GLY A 220 11.46 -5.46 15.20
CA GLY A 220 12.05 -5.87 16.47
C GLY A 220 13.49 -5.36 16.71
N GLU A 221 13.99 -4.43 15.89
CA GLU A 221 15.35 -3.89 16.03
C GLU A 221 15.55 -3.13 17.35
N THR A 222 14.48 -2.58 17.92
CA THR A 222 14.49 -1.89 19.21
C THR A 222 14.84 -2.79 20.40
N LEU A 223 14.84 -4.12 20.22
CA LEU A 223 15.22 -5.11 21.23
C LEU A 223 16.66 -5.64 21.07
N MET A 224 17.39 -5.22 20.02
CA MET A 224 18.80 -5.54 19.90
C MET A 224 19.58 -4.76 20.97
N THR A 225 19.69 -5.39 22.14
CA THR A 225 20.57 -4.96 23.23
C THR A 225 21.97 -4.79 22.64
N PRO A 226 22.72 -3.69 22.88
CA PRO A 226 24.10 -3.64 22.45
C PRO A 226 24.79 -4.85 23.06
N VAL A 227 25.29 -5.75 22.19
CA VAL A 227 26.17 -6.83 22.60
C VAL A 227 27.25 -6.15 23.44
N LEU A 228 27.24 -6.44 24.75
CA LEU A 228 28.29 -6.04 25.67
C LEU A 228 29.59 -6.39 24.94
N LYS A 229 30.33 -5.37 24.51
CA LYS A 229 31.72 -5.53 24.13
C LYS A 229 32.40 -6.06 25.38
N THR A 230 32.53 -7.37 25.47
CA THR A 230 33.51 -8.01 26.32
C THR A 230 34.84 -7.48 25.82
N SER A 231 35.35 -6.47 26.51
CA SER A 231 36.76 -6.12 26.46
C SER A 231 37.52 -7.28 27.07
N ALA A 232 37.82 -8.27 26.24
CA ALA A 232 38.83 -9.25 26.53
C ALA A 232 40.17 -8.71 25.99
N ALA A 233 41.17 -8.69 26.88
CA ALA A 233 42.59 -8.37 26.68
C ALA A 233 42.92 -6.88 26.44
N ALA A 234 43.87 -6.27 27.15
CA ALA A 234 45.04 -6.80 27.85
C ALA A 234 45.28 -6.12 29.21
#